data_AF-A0A553IIK3-F1
#
_entry.id   AF-A0A553IIK3-F1
#
_cell.length_a   1.000
_cell.length_b   1.000
_cell.length_c   1.000
_cell.angle_alpha   90.00
_cell.angle_beta   90.00
_cell.angle_gamma   90.00
#
_symmetry.space_group_name_H-M   'P 1'
#
loop_
_entity.id
_entity.type
_entity.pdbx_description
1 polymer ?
#
loop_
_entity_poly.entity_id
_entity_poly.type
_entity_poly.pdbx_seq_one_letter_code
_entity_poly.pdbx_strand_id
1 'polypeptide(L)'
;MRNIFKKVTMMGIIITCLGFFSGCSTGIKEQSVSDMIELHTWHFTSGIRNNAIKVKHTDNTVFECTVDKGYLVISNDDSGKNVIIESGETIYWTPYDDKLATWTDLAYVQIVLKDEDNIIGYAIIEIKQNPEYGLNYDAEILKSVVFPKVNGQYQSITEEDVNTAMASIIAER
;
A
#
# COMPACT_ATOMS: atom_id res chain seq x y z
N MET A 1 -52.55 -55.52 44.46
CA MET A 1 -52.15 -54.08 44.47
C MET A 1 -50.73 -54.01 43.93
N ARG A 2 -50.52 -53.56 42.68
CA ARG A 2 -50.03 -52.19 42.31
C ARG A 2 -48.73 -51.87 43.06
N ASN A 3 -47.56 -51.64 42.47
CA ASN A 3 -47.17 -50.99 41.20
C ASN A 3 -45.75 -51.47 40.80
N ILE A 4 -45.52 -52.01 39.60
CA ILE A 4 -44.91 -51.37 38.42
C ILE A 4 -44.03 -50.14 38.73
N PHE A 5 -42.71 -50.32 38.77
CA PHE A 5 -41.74 -49.24 38.52
C PHE A 5 -41.11 -49.45 37.14
N LYS A 6 -41.55 -48.62 36.18
CA LYS A 6 -40.92 -48.45 34.87
C LYS A 6 -39.61 -47.68 35.06
N LYS A 7 -38.49 -48.24 34.60
CA LYS A 7 -37.27 -47.46 34.31
C LYS A 7 -37.53 -46.68 33.03
N VAL A 8 -37.72 -45.37 33.15
CA VAL A 8 -37.72 -44.45 32.00
C VAL A 8 -36.29 -43.99 31.78
N THR A 9 -35.73 -44.39 30.64
CA THR A 9 -34.43 -43.94 30.15
C THR A 9 -34.56 -42.48 29.75
N MET A 10 -33.93 -41.57 30.51
CA MET A 10 -33.88 -40.15 30.21
C MET A 10 -32.80 -39.92 29.15
N MET A 11 -33.23 -39.72 27.90
CA MET A 11 -32.39 -39.34 26.76
C MET A 11 -32.01 -37.87 26.92
N GLY A 12 -30.80 -37.62 27.39
CA GLY A 12 -30.22 -36.27 27.48
C GLY A 12 -29.72 -35.81 26.11
N ILE A 13 -30.39 -34.82 25.54
CA ILE A 13 -29.88 -34.03 24.42
C ILE A 13 -28.81 -33.10 25.00
N ILE A 14 -27.54 -33.32 24.64
CA ILE A 14 -26.47 -32.34 24.84
C ILE A 14 -26.20 -31.72 23.47
N ILE A 15 -26.84 -30.58 23.23
CA ILE A 15 -26.39 -29.56 22.30
C ILE A 15 -25.41 -28.70 23.09
N THR A 16 -24.13 -28.73 22.73
CA THR A 16 -23.18 -27.70 23.16
C THR A 16 -22.25 -27.33 22.01
N CYS A 17 -22.60 -26.18 21.42
CA CYS A 17 -21.74 -25.06 21.10
C CYS A 17 -20.54 -25.30 20.17
N LEU A 18 -20.76 -24.85 18.93
CA LEU A 18 -19.93 -23.86 18.24
C LEU A 18 -18.80 -23.23 19.07
N GLY A 19 -17.65 -23.12 18.41
CA GLY A 19 -16.65 -22.12 18.69
C GLY A 19 -15.47 -22.68 19.44
N PHE A 20 -14.41 -23.05 18.71
CA PHE A 20 -13.06 -22.49 18.85
C PHE A 20 -12.25 -22.98 17.65
N PHE A 21 -12.53 -22.44 16.46
CA PHE A 21 -11.40 -22.20 15.58
C PHE A 21 -10.62 -21.09 16.25
N SER A 22 -9.63 -21.49 17.05
CA SER A 22 -8.54 -20.64 17.49
C SER A 22 -7.83 -20.18 16.22
N GLY A 23 -8.38 -19.15 15.57
CA GLY A 23 -7.69 -18.39 14.56
C GLY A 23 -6.44 -17.87 15.23
N CYS A 24 -5.33 -18.55 14.99
CA CYS A 24 -4.03 -18.02 15.29
C CYS A 24 -3.92 -16.77 14.40
N SER A 25 -4.23 -15.59 14.95
CA SER A 25 -4.02 -14.34 14.25
C SER A 25 -2.51 -14.14 14.18
N THR A 26 -1.87 -14.84 13.26
CA THR A 26 -0.57 -14.44 12.77
C THR A 26 -0.82 -13.09 12.12
N GLY A 27 -0.51 -12.00 12.84
CA GLY A 27 -0.67 -10.65 12.32
C GLY A 27 0.05 -10.51 10.98
N ILE A 28 -0.38 -9.52 10.19
CA ILE A 28 0.24 -9.21 8.90
C ILE A 28 1.75 -9.06 9.10
N LYS A 29 2.52 -9.89 8.40
CA LYS A 29 3.98 -9.83 8.43
C LYS A 29 4.43 -8.93 7.31
N GLU A 30 5.24 -7.94 7.66
CA GLU A 30 5.92 -7.05 6.72
C GLU A 30 7.43 -7.34 6.70
N GLN A 31 8.04 -7.10 5.56
CA GLN A 31 9.48 -7.10 5.39
C GLN A 31 9.89 -5.81 4.66
N SER A 32 10.80 -5.03 5.25
CA SER A 32 11.35 -3.84 4.60
C SER A 32 12.16 -4.19 3.37
N VAL A 33 11.96 -3.43 2.30
CA VAL A 33 12.65 -3.58 1.01
C VAL A 33 13.15 -2.23 0.56
N SER A 34 14.48 -2.06 0.53
CA SER A 34 15.14 -0.79 0.25
C SER A 34 15.25 -0.45 -1.24
N ASP A 35 15.11 -1.42 -2.12
CA ASP A 35 15.31 -1.30 -3.57
C ASP A 35 14.02 -1.37 -4.38
N MET A 36 12.86 -1.41 -3.72
CA MET A 36 11.56 -1.41 -4.41
C MET A 36 11.24 -0.06 -5.06
N ILE A 37 11.65 1.03 -4.42
CA ILE A 37 11.48 2.40 -4.87
C ILE A 37 12.85 3.05 -4.96
N GLU A 38 13.12 3.70 -6.09
CA GLU A 38 14.34 4.46 -6.32
C GLU A 38 13.96 5.90 -6.71
N LEU A 39 14.49 6.87 -5.96
CA LEU A 39 14.20 8.29 -6.11
C LEU A 39 15.34 8.98 -6.86
N HIS A 40 15.02 9.63 -7.98
CA HIS A 40 16.01 10.28 -8.85
C HIS A 40 15.65 11.72 -9.21
N THR A 41 16.68 12.55 -9.34
CA THR A 41 16.59 13.89 -9.97
C THR A 41 15.57 14.82 -9.30
N TRP A 42 15.63 15.00 -7.97
CA TRP A 42 14.73 15.88 -7.22
C TRP A 42 15.11 17.37 -7.22
N HIS A 43 16.20 17.71 -7.90
CA HIS A 43 16.60 19.10 -8.17
C HIS A 43 16.45 19.42 -9.64
N PHE A 44 16.28 20.71 -9.97
CA PHE A 44 16.20 21.13 -11.37
C PHE A 44 17.45 20.74 -12.16
N THR A 45 17.26 19.91 -13.18
CA THR A 45 18.28 19.64 -14.20
C THR A 45 17.77 20.03 -15.58
N SER A 46 18.62 20.71 -16.37
CA SER A 46 18.26 21.10 -17.74
C SER A 46 18.30 19.87 -18.65
N GLY A 47 17.22 19.63 -19.41
CA GLY A 47 17.16 18.57 -20.41
C GLY A 47 16.83 17.16 -19.89
N ILE A 48 16.62 16.99 -18.58
CA ILE A 48 16.16 15.73 -17.97
C ILE A 48 14.88 16.03 -17.19
N ARG A 49 13.93 15.09 -17.24
CA ARG A 49 12.70 15.21 -16.45
C ARG A 49 13.03 14.93 -14.98
N ASN A 50 12.69 15.88 -14.10
CA ASN A 50 12.97 15.82 -12.66
C ASN A 50 11.88 15.01 -11.92
N ASN A 51 12.10 14.77 -10.62
CA ASN A 51 11.17 14.12 -9.69
C ASN A 51 10.78 12.69 -10.12
N ALA A 52 11.78 11.91 -10.51
CA ALA A 52 11.59 10.56 -11.00
C ALA A 52 11.46 9.57 -9.84
N ILE A 53 10.45 8.71 -9.93
CA ILE A 53 10.16 7.61 -9.03
C ILE A 53 10.20 6.35 -9.89
N LYS A 54 11.25 5.56 -9.70
CA LYS A 54 11.41 4.28 -10.38
C LYS A 54 10.96 3.17 -9.44
N VAL A 55 10.23 2.21 -9.99
CA VAL A 55 9.70 1.07 -9.25
C VAL A 55 10.33 -0.23 -9.71
N LYS A 56 10.56 -1.16 -8.79
CA LYS A 56 11.13 -2.46 -9.13
C LYS A 56 10.70 -3.55 -8.16
N HIS A 57 10.26 -4.67 -8.71
CA HIS A 57 10.13 -5.94 -8.01
C HIS A 57 10.43 -7.09 -8.97
N THR A 58 9.80 -8.24 -8.79
CA THR A 58 9.86 -9.35 -9.75
C THR A 58 9.12 -9.01 -11.04
N ASP A 59 9.44 -9.73 -12.10
CA ASP A 59 8.71 -9.62 -13.37
C ASP A 59 7.23 -10.00 -13.15
N ASN A 60 6.31 -9.35 -13.88
CA ASN A 60 4.84 -9.48 -13.82
C ASN A 60 4.10 -8.80 -12.65
N THR A 61 4.79 -8.02 -11.81
CA THR A 61 4.08 -7.21 -10.80
C THR A 61 3.71 -5.84 -11.31
N VAL A 62 2.59 -5.32 -10.82
CA VAL A 62 2.10 -3.98 -11.12
C VAL A 62 2.14 -3.10 -9.86
N PHE A 63 2.38 -1.82 -10.08
CA PHE A 63 2.37 -0.79 -9.06
C PHE A 63 1.20 0.15 -9.33
N GLU A 64 0.22 0.15 -8.44
CA GLU A 64 -0.87 1.12 -8.45
C GLU A 64 -0.40 2.35 -7.65
N CYS A 65 -0.15 3.45 -8.35
CA CYS A 65 0.41 4.67 -7.76
C CYS A 65 -0.63 5.78 -7.69
N THR A 66 -0.79 6.38 -6.52
CA THR A 66 -1.73 7.47 -6.25
C THR A 66 -1.00 8.63 -5.60
N VAL A 67 -1.38 9.86 -5.94
CA VAL A 67 -0.87 11.07 -5.27
C VAL A 67 -2.01 11.97 -4.80
N ASP A 68 -1.88 12.53 -3.60
CA ASP A 68 -2.86 13.46 -3.02
C ASP A 68 -2.82 14.84 -3.71
N LYS A 69 -1.64 15.40 -3.94
CA LYS A 69 -1.40 16.73 -4.52
C LYS A 69 -0.38 16.72 -5.68
N GLY A 70 -0.56 17.63 -6.64
CA GLY A 70 0.14 17.55 -7.93
C GLY A 70 -0.39 16.41 -8.82
N TYR A 71 0.39 15.94 -9.79
CA TYR A 71 0.02 14.80 -10.64
C TYR A 71 1.23 13.93 -10.98
N LEU A 72 0.94 12.66 -11.27
CA LEU A 72 1.89 11.68 -11.75
C LEU A 72 1.88 11.66 -13.28
N VAL A 73 3.05 11.50 -13.89
CA VAL A 73 3.25 11.51 -15.33
C VAL A 73 4.07 10.29 -15.72
N ILE A 74 3.51 9.43 -16.56
CA ILE A 74 4.26 8.36 -17.24
C ILE A 74 4.81 8.91 -18.55
N SER A 75 3.93 9.48 -19.36
CA SER A 75 4.24 10.09 -20.66
C SER A 75 3.47 11.40 -20.84
N ASN A 76 3.68 12.12 -21.95
CA ASN A 76 2.96 13.39 -22.17
C ASN A 76 1.43 13.18 -22.30
N ASP A 77 1.01 12.01 -22.76
CA ASP A 77 -0.41 11.69 -22.97
C ASP A 77 -0.99 10.83 -21.84
N ASP A 78 -0.15 10.42 -20.88
CA ASP A 78 -0.54 9.56 -19.76
C ASP A 78 -0.07 10.17 -18.44
N SER A 79 -1.01 10.87 -17.80
CA SER A 79 -0.82 11.54 -16.52
C SER A 79 -2.12 11.60 -15.72
N GLY A 80 -2.00 11.67 -14.40
CA GLY A 80 -3.16 11.74 -13.53
C GLY A 80 -2.81 11.64 -12.05
N LYS A 81 -3.85 11.64 -11.22
CA LYS A 81 -3.72 11.41 -9.77
C LYS A 81 -3.47 9.94 -9.43
N ASN A 82 -3.90 9.04 -10.31
CA ASN A 82 -3.75 7.60 -10.18
C ASN A 82 -3.19 7.08 -11.50
N VAL A 83 -2.15 6.26 -11.43
CA VAL A 83 -1.54 5.59 -12.59
C VAL A 83 -1.17 4.16 -12.21
N ILE A 84 -1.10 3.28 -13.20
CA ILE A 84 -0.65 1.90 -13.02
C ILE A 84 0.58 1.71 -13.89
N ILE A 85 1.66 1.21 -13.31
CA ILE A 85 2.92 0.95 -14.00
C ILE A 85 3.46 -0.44 -13.68
N GLU A 86 4.31 -0.95 -14.56
CA GLU A 86 4.95 -2.26 -14.42
C GLU A 86 6.30 -2.16 -13.69
N SER A 87 6.77 -3.30 -13.16
CA SER A 87 8.12 -3.40 -12.60
C SER A 87 9.19 -2.94 -13.59
N GLY A 88 10.08 -2.06 -13.14
CA GLY A 88 11.16 -1.49 -13.94
C GLY A 88 10.83 -0.14 -14.59
N GLU A 89 9.56 0.27 -14.61
CA GLU A 89 9.13 1.56 -15.15
C GLU A 89 9.43 2.73 -14.22
N THR A 90 9.24 3.94 -14.74
CA THR A 90 9.50 5.20 -14.03
C THR A 90 8.33 6.14 -14.23
N ILE A 91 7.82 6.70 -13.14
CA ILE A 91 6.85 7.80 -13.13
C ILE A 91 7.52 9.07 -12.63
N TYR A 92 6.95 10.21 -12.99
CA TYR A 92 7.44 11.51 -12.58
C TYR A 92 6.35 12.25 -11.84
N TRP A 93 6.72 12.99 -10.80
CA TRP A 93 5.79 13.84 -10.07
C TRP A 93 5.96 15.31 -10.46
N THR A 94 4.85 16.03 -10.54
CA THR A 94 4.85 17.46 -10.83
C THR A 94 3.98 18.22 -9.84
N PRO A 95 4.50 19.33 -9.30
CA PRO A 95 3.92 20.04 -8.16
C PRO A 95 2.69 20.88 -8.49
N TYR A 96 2.36 21.08 -9.76
CA TYR A 96 1.27 21.97 -10.14
C TYR A 96 -0.09 21.30 -9.97
N ASP A 97 -1.00 21.94 -9.24
CA ASP A 97 -2.39 21.52 -9.14
C ASP A 97 -3.24 22.33 -10.12
N ASP A 98 -3.67 21.68 -11.22
CA ASP A 98 -4.46 22.34 -12.26
C ASP A 98 -5.81 22.88 -11.76
N LYS A 99 -6.42 22.23 -10.74
CA LYS A 99 -7.73 22.61 -10.24
C LYS A 99 -7.64 23.88 -9.38
N LEU A 100 -6.58 23.99 -8.60
CA LEU A 100 -6.34 25.12 -7.71
C LEU A 100 -5.48 26.21 -8.35
N ALA A 101 -4.90 25.94 -9.53
CA ALA A 101 -3.96 26.79 -10.24
C ALA A 101 -2.79 27.26 -9.34
N THR A 102 -2.25 26.33 -8.53
CA THR A 102 -1.21 26.62 -7.55
C THR A 102 -0.14 25.54 -7.51
N TRP A 103 1.03 25.91 -6.98
CA TRP A 103 2.11 24.97 -6.68
C TRP A 103 1.87 24.32 -5.32
N THR A 104 2.19 23.03 -5.24
CA THR A 104 2.10 22.23 -4.03
C THR A 104 3.37 22.40 -3.19
N ASP A 105 3.22 22.50 -1.88
CA ASP A 105 4.32 22.54 -0.90
C ASP A 105 4.64 21.15 -0.30
N LEU A 106 3.62 20.30 -0.16
CA LEU A 106 3.70 18.97 0.41
C LEU A 106 2.76 18.01 -0.34
N ALA A 107 3.28 16.87 -0.78
CA ALA A 107 2.52 15.77 -1.36
C ALA A 107 2.99 14.42 -0.80
N TYR A 108 2.10 13.43 -0.90
CA TYR A 108 2.37 12.04 -0.59
C TYR A 108 2.00 11.16 -1.78
N VAL A 109 2.97 10.37 -2.25
CA VAL A 109 2.73 9.32 -3.24
C VAL A 109 2.55 8.01 -2.48
N GLN A 110 1.39 7.40 -2.66
CA GLN A 110 1.02 6.09 -2.12
C GLN A 110 1.14 5.06 -3.24
N ILE A 111 1.80 3.94 -2.97
CA ILE A 111 2.06 2.92 -3.99
C ILE A 111 1.64 1.57 -3.42
N VAL A 112 0.75 0.87 -4.11
CA VAL A 112 0.36 -0.52 -3.79
C VAL A 112 1.00 -1.45 -4.82
N LEU A 113 1.75 -2.44 -4.34
CA LEU A 113 2.39 -3.45 -5.19
C LEU A 113 1.51 -4.70 -5.24
N LYS A 114 1.21 -5.17 -6.46
CA LYS A 114 0.36 -6.33 -6.70
C LYS A 114 1.03 -7.37 -7.60
N ASP A 115 0.71 -8.62 -7.32
CA ASP A 115 0.94 -9.76 -8.21
C ASP A 115 -0.40 -10.43 -8.48
N GLU A 116 -0.86 -10.33 -9.73
CA GLU A 116 -2.25 -10.56 -10.13
C GLU A 116 -3.21 -9.75 -9.24
N ASP A 117 -4.17 -10.40 -8.58
CA ASP A 117 -5.14 -9.76 -7.68
C ASP A 117 -4.64 -9.63 -6.23
N ASN A 118 -3.43 -10.11 -5.92
CA ASN A 118 -2.91 -10.13 -4.56
C ASN A 118 -2.11 -8.87 -4.26
N ILE A 119 -2.42 -8.21 -3.15
CA ILE A 119 -1.57 -7.16 -2.58
C ILE A 119 -0.36 -7.82 -1.92
N ILE A 120 0.83 -7.48 -2.39
CA ILE A 120 2.09 -8.08 -1.93
C ILE A 120 3.07 -7.06 -1.35
N GLY A 121 2.73 -5.77 -1.36
CA GLY A 121 3.54 -4.73 -0.72
C GLY A 121 2.95 -3.34 -0.87
N TYR A 122 3.59 -2.37 -0.24
CA TYR A 122 3.28 -0.95 -0.43
C TYR A 122 4.47 -0.05 -0.12
N ALA A 123 4.42 1.17 -0.63
CA ALA A 123 5.34 2.23 -0.30
C ALA A 123 4.63 3.58 -0.12
N ILE A 124 5.26 4.47 0.64
CA ILE A 124 4.86 5.87 0.77
C ILE A 124 6.08 6.73 0.57
N ILE A 125 5.93 7.74 -0.27
CA ILE A 125 6.94 8.76 -0.52
C ILE A 125 6.35 10.10 -0.08
N GLU A 126 7.09 10.82 0.74
CA GLU A 126 6.82 12.22 1.05
C GLU A 126 7.61 13.10 0.08
N ILE A 127 6.97 14.15 -0.43
CA ILE A 127 7.59 15.15 -1.28
C ILE A 127 7.35 16.52 -0.67
N LYS A 128 8.42 17.25 -0.36
CA LYS A 128 8.37 18.58 0.28
C LYS A 128 9.08 19.60 -0.57
N GLN A 129 8.48 20.78 -0.72
CA GLN A 129 9.15 21.91 -1.33
C GLN A 129 10.31 22.34 -0.43
N ASN A 130 11.47 22.54 -1.04
CA ASN A 130 12.62 23.10 -0.34
C ASN A 130 12.45 24.64 -0.27
N PRO A 131 12.22 25.21 0.93
CA PRO A 131 11.91 26.64 1.06
C PRO A 131 13.09 27.54 0.69
N GLU A 132 14.32 27.01 0.70
CA GLU A 132 15.53 27.76 0.37
C GLU A 132 15.72 27.93 -1.15
N TYR A 133 15.11 27.06 -1.96
CA TYR A 133 15.42 26.95 -3.40
C TYR A 133 14.19 26.95 -4.32
N GLY A 134 13.20 27.80 -4.06
CA GLY A 134 12.09 28.05 -5.00
C GLY A 134 11.28 26.79 -5.32
N LEU A 135 11.18 26.41 -6.60
CA LEU A 135 10.44 25.21 -7.06
C LEU A 135 11.27 23.91 -7.01
N ASN A 136 12.29 23.84 -6.16
CA ASN A 136 12.99 22.59 -5.88
C ASN A 136 12.25 21.81 -4.79
N TYR A 137 12.30 20.49 -4.89
CA TYR A 137 11.62 19.57 -3.98
C TYR A 137 12.60 18.55 -3.45
N ASP A 138 12.35 18.05 -2.25
CA ASP A 138 13.04 16.90 -1.69
C ASP A 138 12.02 15.77 -1.54
N ALA A 139 12.46 14.53 -1.72
CA ALA A 139 11.62 13.36 -1.55
C ALA A 139 12.27 12.33 -0.63
N GLU A 140 11.44 11.71 0.23
CA GLU A 140 11.85 10.71 1.20
C GLU A 140 10.89 9.51 1.13
N ILE A 141 11.45 8.31 1.08
CA ILE A 141 10.67 7.08 1.24
C ILE A 141 10.37 6.92 2.73
N LEU A 142 9.12 7.17 3.13
CA LEU A 142 8.69 7.00 4.52
C LEU A 142 8.60 5.53 4.91
N LYS A 143 8.11 4.71 3.98
CA LYS A 143 8.03 3.27 4.13
C LYS A 143 8.05 2.58 2.78
N SER A 144 8.66 1.39 2.75
CA SER A 144 8.70 0.50 1.59
C SER A 144 8.80 -0.93 2.11
N VAL A 145 7.74 -1.70 1.96
CA VAL A 145 7.63 -3.06 2.52
C VAL A 145 6.93 -4.02 1.55
N VAL A 146 7.24 -5.30 1.70
CA VAL A 146 6.53 -6.41 1.07
C VAL A 146 5.91 -7.32 2.13
N PHE A 147 4.86 -8.03 1.75
CA PHE A 147 4.20 -9.07 2.54
C PHE A 147 4.75 -10.44 2.12
N PRO A 148 5.73 -11.02 2.83
CA PRO A 148 6.28 -12.31 2.46
C PRO A 148 5.21 -13.40 2.49
N LYS A 149 5.38 -14.41 1.63
CA LYS A 149 4.52 -15.59 1.64
C LYS A 149 4.65 -16.35 2.96
N VAL A 150 3.53 -16.76 3.55
CA VAL A 150 3.48 -17.60 4.76
C VAL A 150 3.09 -19.00 4.33
N ASN A 151 3.93 -19.99 4.63
CA ASN A 151 3.76 -21.38 4.16
C ASN A 151 3.58 -21.48 2.62
N GLY A 152 4.30 -20.61 1.88
CA GLY A 152 4.26 -20.57 0.41
C GLY A 152 3.01 -19.93 -0.20
N GLN A 153 2.12 -19.35 0.61
CA GLN A 153 0.90 -18.68 0.16
C GLN A 153 0.97 -17.16 0.41
N TYR A 154 0.31 -16.37 -0.43
CA TYR A 154 0.10 -14.95 -0.17
C TYR A 154 -0.68 -14.76 1.14
N GLN A 155 -0.33 -13.69 1.86
CA GLN A 155 -1.13 -13.25 2.99
C GLN A 155 -2.43 -12.63 2.48
N SER A 156 -3.53 -12.79 3.21
CA SER A 156 -4.81 -12.17 2.87
C SER A 156 -4.77 -10.70 3.29
N ILE A 157 -4.30 -9.83 2.40
CA ILE A 157 -4.19 -8.38 2.61
C ILE A 157 -5.31 -7.68 1.86
N THR A 158 -6.02 -6.78 2.54
CA THR A 158 -7.06 -5.95 1.93
C THR A 158 -6.55 -4.55 1.61
N GLU A 159 -7.25 -3.85 0.73
CA GLU A 159 -7.00 -2.42 0.50
C GLU A 159 -7.19 -1.59 1.79
N GLU A 160 -8.14 -1.97 2.65
CA GLU A 160 -8.39 -1.30 3.93
C GLU A 160 -7.17 -1.41 4.86
N ASP A 161 -6.53 -2.59 4.92
CA ASP A 161 -5.33 -2.81 5.72
C ASP A 161 -4.20 -1.87 5.29
N VAL A 162 -3.93 -1.80 3.99
CA VAL A 162 -2.86 -0.96 3.43
C VAL A 162 -3.19 0.52 3.56
N ASN A 163 -4.43 0.93 3.24
CA ASN A 163 -4.85 2.33 3.34
C ASN A 163 -4.78 2.82 4.79
N THR A 164 -5.16 1.99 5.77
CA THR A 164 -5.07 2.31 7.20
C THR A 164 -3.61 2.44 7.64
N ALA A 165 -2.74 1.51 7.22
CA ALA A 165 -1.30 1.59 7.51
C ALA A 165 -0.70 2.87 6.92
N MET A 166 -1.02 3.19 5.66
CA MET A 166 -0.50 4.37 4.99
C MET A 166 -0.99 5.67 5.62
N ALA A 167 -2.27 5.76 5.95
CA ALA A 167 -2.84 6.91 6.63
C ALA A 167 -2.19 7.15 8.01
N SER A 168 -1.88 6.08 8.75
CA SER A 168 -1.21 6.18 10.05
C SER A 168 0.21 6.77 9.91
N ILE A 169 0.98 6.31 8.91
CA ILE A 169 2.33 6.83 8.64
C ILE A 169 2.30 8.31 8.24
N ILE A 170 1.34 8.69 7.38
CA ILE A 170 1.17 10.09 6.96
C ILE A 170 0.77 10.98 8.15
N ALA A 171 -0.05 10.49 9.07
CA ALA A 171 -0.50 11.23 10.25
C ALA A 171 0.63 11.49 11.27
N GLU A 172 1.76 10.79 11.19
CA GLU A 172 2.94 10.98 12.04
C GLU A 172 3.90 12.06 11.51
N ARG A 173 3.64 12.65 10.33
CA ARG A 173 4.48 13.68 9.68
C ARG A 173 3.96 15.09 9.92
#